data_AF-A0A520GMC8-F1
#
_entry.id   AF-A0A520GMC8-F1
#
_cell.length_a   1.000
_cell.length_b   1.000
_cell.length_c   1.000
_cell.angle_alpha   90.00
_cell.angle_beta   90.00
_cell.angle_gamma   90.00
#
_symmetry.space_group_name_H-M   'P 1'
#
loop_
_entity.id
_entity.type
_entity.pdbx_description
1 polymer ?
#
loop_
_entity_poly.entity_id
_entity_poly.type
_entity_poly.pdbx_seq_one_letter_code
_entity_poly.pdbx_strand_id
1 'polypeptide(L)'
;MTTVSITSNDGVQQSASAVLEVVATNPDFNQPTLHIRQAGTRGGAASIRIDDPNPDVEFVESDQIAPAGKYEIAVQADKLQLNGRNAGNTAFETIVVFQRLAAGGNVGIRTARQFGDGQGVVAIANATLAPAVNPTGGGILYVEDGALKYRGSNGTVTVVAAA
;
A
#
# COMPACT_ATOMS: atom_id res chain seq x y z
N MET A 1 -19.22 -23.22 15.15
CA MET A 1 -18.27 -23.34 16.28
C MET A 1 -16.87 -23.31 15.71
N THR A 2 -15.94 -22.58 16.33
CA THR A 2 -14.55 -22.50 15.87
C THR A 2 -13.77 -23.72 16.35
N THR A 3 -13.00 -24.33 15.47
CA THR A 3 -12.22 -25.54 15.80
C THR A 3 -10.97 -25.23 16.63
N VAL A 4 -10.35 -24.06 16.41
CA VAL A 4 -9.16 -23.60 17.14
C VAL A 4 -9.34 -22.12 17.47
N SER A 5 -9.10 -21.73 18.72
CA SER A 5 -9.09 -20.34 19.16
C SER A 5 -7.85 -20.09 20.01
N ILE A 6 -7.14 -19.01 19.70
CA ILE A 6 -6.01 -18.51 20.48
C ILE A 6 -6.45 -17.16 21.04
N THR A 7 -6.29 -16.96 22.34
CA THR A 7 -6.61 -15.70 23.02
C THR A 7 -5.49 -15.42 24.01
N SER A 8 -4.91 -14.22 23.95
CA SER A 8 -3.90 -13.77 24.90
C SER A 8 -4.26 -12.44 25.52
N ASN A 9 -3.74 -12.21 26.72
CA ASN A 9 -3.67 -10.92 27.39
C ASN A 9 -2.32 -10.87 28.11
N ASP A 10 -1.31 -10.35 27.43
CA ASP A 10 0.07 -10.35 27.90
C ASP A 10 0.36 -9.27 28.96
N GLY A 11 -0.67 -8.51 29.39
CA GLY A 11 -0.54 -7.43 30.35
C GLY A 11 0.27 -6.24 29.81
N VAL A 12 0.98 -5.56 30.71
CA VAL A 12 1.84 -4.42 30.32
C VAL A 12 3.11 -4.97 29.69
N GLN A 13 3.31 -4.68 28.40
CA GLN A 13 4.54 -5.00 27.70
C GLN A 13 5.50 -3.81 27.61
N GLN A 14 6.80 -4.10 27.55
CA GLN A 14 7.85 -3.10 27.31
C GLN A 14 8.00 -2.74 25.83
N SER A 15 7.45 -3.55 24.92
CA SER A 15 7.49 -3.43 23.46
C SER A 15 6.35 -4.23 22.83
N ALA A 16 6.12 -4.10 21.52
CA ALA A 16 5.14 -4.95 20.82
C ALA A 16 5.63 -6.41 20.71
N SER A 17 4.69 -7.37 20.78
CA SER A 17 4.94 -8.80 20.54
C SER A 17 3.80 -9.45 19.73
N ALA A 18 4.04 -10.64 19.19
CA ALA A 18 3.03 -11.42 18.49
C ALA A 18 2.37 -12.45 19.40
N VAL A 19 1.04 -12.57 19.32
CA VAL A 19 0.27 -13.66 19.98
C VAL A 19 0.47 -15.00 19.27
N LEU A 20 0.68 -14.97 17.95
CA LEU A 20 0.98 -16.13 17.13
C LEU A 20 2.09 -15.77 16.15
N GLU A 21 3.20 -16.48 16.24
CA GLU A 21 4.28 -16.44 15.26
C GLU A 21 4.36 -17.80 14.56
N VAL A 22 4.41 -17.79 13.23
CA VAL A 22 4.55 -19.01 12.42
C VAL A 22 5.79 -18.87 11.55
N VAL A 23 6.81 -19.66 11.84
CA VAL A 23 8.13 -19.57 11.21
C VAL A 23 8.46 -20.88 10.49
N ALA A 24 8.90 -20.79 9.24
CA ALA A 24 9.55 -21.87 8.53
C ALA A 24 11.06 -21.63 8.55
N THR A 25 11.84 -22.61 9.00
CA THR A 25 13.28 -22.44 9.27
C THR A 25 14.18 -23.20 8.30
N ASN A 26 13.61 -23.81 7.26
CA ASN A 26 14.37 -24.54 6.24
C ASN A 26 15.11 -23.52 5.33
N PRO A 27 16.46 -23.53 5.31
CA PRO A 27 17.23 -22.59 4.51
C PRO A 27 17.36 -22.99 3.03
N ASP A 28 17.07 -24.25 2.69
CA ASP A 28 17.35 -24.82 1.37
C ASP A 28 16.17 -24.72 0.41
N PHE A 29 14.93 -24.64 0.95
CA PHE A 29 13.71 -24.64 0.15
C PHE A 29 12.65 -23.70 0.70
N ASN A 30 11.88 -23.09 -0.20
CA ASN A 30 10.73 -22.29 0.16
C ASN A 30 9.65 -23.15 0.84
N GLN A 31 9.29 -22.77 2.05
CA GLN A 31 8.21 -23.40 2.81
C GLN A 31 7.18 -22.33 3.21
N PRO A 32 6.00 -22.30 2.57
CA PRO A 32 4.94 -21.38 2.95
C PRO A 32 4.53 -21.61 4.40
N THR A 33 4.59 -20.55 5.21
CA THR A 33 4.21 -20.60 6.64
C THR A 33 2.71 -20.65 6.85
N LEU A 34 1.93 -20.05 5.93
CA LEU A 34 0.48 -20.02 6.00
C LEU A 34 -0.16 -20.31 4.64
N HIS A 35 -1.07 -21.29 4.63
CA HIS A 35 -2.00 -21.52 3.53
C HIS A 35 -3.43 -21.45 4.06
N ILE A 36 -4.28 -20.66 3.40
CA ILE A 36 -5.71 -20.59 3.70
C ILE A 36 -6.46 -21.18 2.51
N ARG A 37 -7.13 -22.31 2.72
CA ARG A 37 -7.85 -23.05 1.69
C ARG A 37 -9.25 -23.40 2.18
N GLN A 38 -10.24 -23.27 1.29
CA GLN A 38 -11.63 -23.58 1.59
C GLN A 38 -12.14 -24.60 0.55
N ALA A 39 -12.69 -25.72 1.04
CA ALA A 39 -13.13 -26.85 0.19
C ALA A 39 -14.64 -26.82 -0.12
N GLY A 40 -15.40 -25.91 0.51
CA GLY A 40 -16.85 -25.86 0.37
C GLY A 40 -17.29 -25.35 -1.00
N THR A 41 -18.30 -25.98 -1.57
CA THR A 41 -18.84 -25.62 -2.90
C THR A 41 -19.99 -24.63 -2.85
N ARG A 42 -20.35 -24.14 -1.65
CA ARG A 42 -21.47 -23.21 -1.43
C ARG A 42 -21.13 -22.20 -0.34
N GLY A 43 -21.34 -20.92 -0.64
CA GLY A 43 -21.60 -19.86 0.36
C GLY A 43 -20.49 -19.47 1.33
N GLY A 44 -19.20 -19.59 0.99
CA GLY A 44 -18.12 -19.13 1.87
C GLY A 44 -16.89 -18.66 1.11
N ALA A 45 -16.19 -17.67 1.65
CA ALA A 45 -14.87 -17.24 1.20
C ALA A 45 -13.81 -17.69 2.22
N ALA A 46 -12.64 -18.09 1.73
CA ALA A 46 -11.44 -18.15 2.55
C ALA A 46 -11.04 -16.70 2.90
N SER A 47 -11.49 -16.19 4.04
CA SER A 47 -11.26 -14.80 4.46
C SER A 47 -10.14 -14.69 5.47
N ILE A 48 -9.32 -13.65 5.32
CA ILE A 48 -8.54 -13.07 6.40
C ILE A 48 -9.31 -11.85 6.87
N ARG A 49 -9.60 -11.75 8.17
CA ARG A 49 -10.25 -10.60 8.79
C ARG A 49 -9.33 -10.06 9.88
N ILE A 50 -9.09 -8.76 9.83
CA ILE A 50 -8.30 -8.02 10.80
C ILE A 50 -9.20 -6.91 11.34
N ASP A 51 -9.54 -6.97 12.62
CA ASP A 51 -10.29 -5.94 13.32
C ASP A 51 -9.33 -5.20 14.24
N ASP A 52 -8.92 -4.00 13.85
CA ASP A 52 -8.02 -3.12 14.59
C ASP A 52 -8.43 -1.64 14.32
N PRO A 53 -8.15 -0.67 15.19
CA PRO A 53 -8.35 0.75 14.87
C PRO A 53 -7.56 1.25 13.64
N ASN A 54 -6.44 0.62 13.32
CA ASN A 54 -5.54 0.92 12.21
C ASN A 54 -4.97 -0.38 11.59
N PRO A 55 -5.82 -1.23 10.98
CA PRO A 55 -5.39 -2.55 10.53
C PRO A 55 -4.44 -2.41 9.34
N ASP A 56 -3.37 -3.18 9.39
CA ASP A 56 -2.33 -3.24 8.38
C ASP A 56 -1.84 -4.67 8.13
N VAL A 57 -1.17 -4.84 7.00
CA VAL A 57 -0.38 -6.01 6.66
C VAL A 57 0.95 -5.50 6.13
N GLU A 58 2.03 -5.79 6.84
CA GLU A 58 3.39 -5.41 6.45
C GLU A 58 4.05 -6.50 5.59
N PHE A 59 4.72 -6.06 4.53
CA PHE A 59 5.58 -6.86 3.66
C PHE A 59 7.00 -6.35 3.81
N VAL A 60 7.90 -7.22 4.27
CA VAL A 60 9.31 -6.90 4.50
C VAL A 60 10.17 -7.80 3.62
N GLU A 61 10.94 -7.19 2.73
CA GLU A 61 11.97 -7.87 1.96
C GLU A 61 13.22 -8.04 2.83
N SER A 62 13.50 -9.27 3.28
CA SER A 62 14.56 -9.53 4.25
C SER A 62 15.95 -9.69 3.64
N ASP A 63 16.05 -9.87 2.32
CA ASP A 63 17.27 -10.25 1.60
C ASP A 63 17.91 -9.10 0.80
N GLN A 64 17.42 -7.86 0.95
CA GLN A 64 18.04 -6.68 0.35
C GLN A 64 18.97 -5.90 1.31
N ILE A 65 20.02 -5.29 0.73
CA ILE A 65 20.90 -4.34 1.42
C ILE A 65 20.13 -3.02 1.61
N ALA A 66 20.23 -2.41 2.79
CA ALA A 66 19.45 -1.25 3.18
C ALA A 66 19.47 -0.09 2.15
N PRO A 67 18.32 0.59 1.94
CA PRO A 67 17.03 0.33 2.58
C PRO A 67 16.31 -0.86 1.93
N ALA A 68 16.04 -1.89 2.74
CA ALA A 68 15.25 -3.03 2.32
C ALA A 68 13.82 -2.58 1.94
N GLY A 69 13.26 -3.16 0.89
CA GLY A 69 11.88 -2.91 0.48
C GLY A 69 10.92 -3.27 1.61
N LYS A 70 10.29 -2.26 2.23
CA LYS A 70 9.17 -2.47 3.14
C LYS A 70 7.94 -1.74 2.62
N TYR A 71 6.84 -2.46 2.59
CA TYR A 71 5.54 -1.97 2.14
C TYR A 71 4.47 -2.38 3.14
N GLU A 72 3.37 -1.65 3.15
CA GLU A 72 2.19 -2.02 3.91
C GLU A 72 0.93 -1.81 3.08
N ILE A 73 -0.04 -2.68 3.32
CA ILE A 73 -1.44 -2.46 2.96
C ILE A 73 -2.14 -2.07 4.25
N ALA A 74 -2.68 -0.86 4.31
CA ALA A 74 -3.27 -0.33 5.53
C ALA A 74 -4.68 0.22 5.30
N VAL A 75 -5.50 0.20 6.35
CA VAL A 75 -6.74 0.99 6.41
C VAL A 75 -6.64 2.01 7.53
N GLN A 76 -6.84 3.29 7.21
CA GLN A 76 -6.85 4.35 8.21
C GLN A 76 -7.80 5.47 7.81
N ALA A 77 -8.72 5.84 8.70
CA ALA A 77 -9.63 6.97 8.49
C ALA A 77 -10.33 6.94 7.12
N ASP A 78 -11.02 5.84 6.82
CA ASP A 78 -11.74 5.59 5.57
C ASP A 78 -10.88 5.49 4.31
N LYS A 79 -9.59 5.20 4.45
CA LYS A 79 -8.64 5.06 3.34
C LYS A 79 -8.05 3.68 3.31
N LEU A 80 -8.15 2.99 2.18
CA LEU A 80 -7.31 1.85 1.84
C LEU A 80 -6.02 2.38 1.19
N GLN A 81 -4.87 2.01 1.73
CA GLN A 81 -3.58 2.58 1.35
C GLN A 81 -2.58 1.48 0.96
N LEU A 82 -1.78 1.81 -0.04
CA LEU A 82 -0.50 1.16 -0.32
C LEU A 82 0.59 2.15 0.06
N ASN A 83 1.38 1.82 1.07
CA ASN A 83 2.46 2.67 1.54
C ASN A 83 3.81 1.97 1.37
N GLY A 84 4.86 2.76 1.19
CA GLY A 84 6.25 2.30 1.12
C GLY A 84 7.09 2.98 2.18
N ARG A 85 8.17 2.32 2.62
CA ARG A 85 9.08 2.90 3.60
C ARG A 85 9.77 4.14 3.04
N ASN A 86 9.82 5.20 3.84
CA ASN A 86 10.55 6.41 3.48
C ASN A 86 12.07 6.17 3.45
N ALA A 87 12.80 7.05 2.75
CA ALA A 87 14.25 6.93 2.60
C ALA A 87 15.01 6.94 3.96
N GLY A 88 14.47 7.62 4.97
CA GLY A 88 15.04 7.66 6.31
C GLY A 88 14.79 6.40 7.14
N ASN A 89 14.00 5.45 6.64
CA ASN A 89 13.58 4.26 7.36
C ASN A 89 12.96 4.60 8.73
N THR A 90 12.15 5.67 8.81
CA THR A 90 11.49 6.14 10.04
C THR A 90 9.97 6.09 9.96
N ALA A 91 9.39 6.09 8.76
CA ALA A 91 7.94 6.12 8.56
C ALA A 91 7.55 5.49 7.22
N PHE A 92 6.27 5.16 7.07
CA PHE A 92 5.67 4.82 5.79
C PHE A 92 5.09 6.06 5.10
N GLU A 93 5.23 6.12 3.78
CA GLU A 93 4.70 7.17 2.92
C GLU A 93 3.70 6.58 1.94
N THR A 94 2.58 7.27 1.74
CA THR A 94 1.53 6.82 0.83
C THR A 94 1.95 6.91 -0.63
N ILE A 95 1.88 5.76 -1.32
CA ILE A 95 2.08 5.65 -2.76
C ILE A 95 0.74 5.84 -3.46
N VAL A 96 -0.26 5.04 -3.06
CA VAL A 96 -1.63 5.13 -3.58
C VAL A 96 -2.63 5.00 -2.43
N VAL A 97 -3.72 5.75 -2.51
CA VAL A 97 -4.85 5.64 -1.59
C VAL A 97 -6.17 5.60 -2.34
N PHE A 98 -7.12 4.82 -1.81
CA PHE A 98 -8.52 4.81 -2.20
C PHE A 98 -9.37 5.21 -0.99
N GLN A 99 -10.12 6.30 -1.10
CA GLN A 99 -11.10 6.68 -0.09
C GLN A 99 -12.39 5.88 -0.25
N ARG A 100 -12.99 5.47 0.87
CA ARG A 100 -14.35 4.91 0.89
C ARG A 100 -15.31 5.87 0.20
N LEU A 101 -16.25 5.34 -0.60
CA LEU A 101 -17.18 6.14 -1.41
C LEU A 101 -17.92 7.21 -0.61
N ALA A 102 -18.50 6.83 0.54
CA ALA A 102 -19.24 7.77 1.38
C ALA A 102 -18.36 8.83 2.09
N ALA A 103 -17.04 8.66 2.08
CA ALA A 103 -16.07 9.63 2.59
C ALA A 103 -15.45 10.50 1.47
N GLY A 104 -15.96 10.40 0.24
CA GLY A 104 -15.54 11.20 -0.92
C GLY A 104 -15.21 10.35 -2.16
N GLY A 105 -14.83 9.08 -1.99
CA GLY A 105 -14.59 8.18 -3.13
C GLY A 105 -13.41 8.58 -4.03
N ASN A 106 -12.43 9.30 -3.48
CA ASN A 106 -11.28 9.80 -4.24
C ASN A 106 -10.14 8.79 -4.33
N VAL A 107 -9.27 8.98 -5.32
CA VAL A 107 -7.98 8.27 -5.45
C VAL A 107 -6.84 9.28 -5.33
N GLY A 108 -5.84 8.98 -4.51
CA GLY A 108 -4.65 9.81 -4.35
C GLY A 108 -3.40 9.07 -4.77
N ILE A 109 -2.54 9.72 -5.57
CA ILE A 109 -1.23 9.21 -5.99
C ILE A 109 -0.16 10.11 -5.38
N ARG A 110 0.69 9.53 -4.51
CA ARG A 110 1.67 10.24 -3.68
C ARG A 110 1.09 11.35 -2.79
N THR A 111 -0.21 11.30 -2.53
CA THR A 111 -0.90 12.20 -1.60
C THR A 111 -2.09 11.47 -0.99
N ALA A 112 -2.31 11.68 0.31
CA ALA A 112 -3.41 11.03 1.04
C ALA A 112 -4.58 11.98 1.35
N ARG A 113 -4.44 13.28 1.10
CA ARG A 113 -5.37 14.30 1.64
C ARG A 113 -5.65 15.48 0.70
N GLN A 114 -4.90 15.64 -0.39
CA GLN A 114 -4.99 16.84 -1.25
C GLN A 114 -6.07 16.70 -2.33
N PHE A 115 -7.34 16.56 -1.91
CA PHE A 115 -8.47 16.41 -2.83
C PHE A 115 -9.22 17.71 -3.10
N GLY A 116 -8.88 18.80 -2.41
CA GLY A 116 -9.50 20.12 -2.61
C GLY A 116 -11.02 20.11 -2.40
N ASP A 117 -11.50 19.37 -1.39
CA ASP A 117 -12.92 19.10 -1.12
C ASP A 117 -13.69 18.41 -2.26
N GLY A 118 -12.99 17.95 -3.30
CA GLY A 118 -13.54 17.18 -4.40
C GLY A 118 -14.04 15.79 -3.96
N GLN A 119 -15.01 15.28 -4.72
CA GLN A 119 -15.57 13.93 -4.58
C GLN A 119 -15.47 13.18 -5.91
N GLY A 120 -15.04 11.92 -5.87
CA GLY A 120 -14.79 11.10 -7.06
C GLY A 120 -13.59 11.55 -7.91
N VAL A 121 -12.63 12.27 -7.32
CA VAL A 121 -11.48 12.84 -8.06
C VAL A 121 -10.21 12.01 -7.92
N VAL A 122 -9.27 12.22 -8.85
CA VAL A 122 -7.89 11.71 -8.77
C VAL A 122 -6.95 12.87 -8.45
N ALA A 123 -6.30 12.83 -7.29
CA ALA A 123 -5.24 13.77 -6.93
C ALA A 123 -3.86 13.16 -7.23
N ILE A 124 -3.02 13.90 -7.93
CA ILE A 124 -1.65 13.49 -8.26
C ILE A 124 -0.71 14.57 -7.71
N ALA A 125 0.17 14.20 -6.78
CA ALA A 125 1.19 15.12 -6.28
C ALA A 125 2.22 15.46 -7.37
N ASN A 126 2.88 16.61 -7.23
CA ASN A 126 4.04 16.94 -8.06
C ASN A 126 5.07 15.81 -8.02
N ALA A 127 5.61 15.47 -9.19
CA ALA A 127 6.76 14.59 -9.29
C ALA A 127 7.95 15.26 -8.58
N THR A 128 8.64 14.52 -7.71
CA THR A 128 9.87 14.99 -7.07
C THR A 128 11.02 15.17 -8.07
N LEU A 129 10.95 14.44 -9.18
CA LEU A 129 11.84 14.56 -10.33
C LEU A 129 11.01 14.30 -11.59
N ALA A 130 11.00 15.25 -12.52
CA ALA A 130 10.28 15.06 -13.76
C ALA A 130 10.93 13.99 -14.65
N PRO A 131 10.14 13.22 -15.42
CA PRO A 131 10.68 12.18 -16.29
C PRO A 131 11.63 12.72 -17.37
N ALA A 132 12.91 12.36 -17.29
CA ALA A 132 13.92 12.72 -18.28
C ALA A 132 14.06 11.69 -19.42
N VAL A 133 13.71 10.43 -19.16
CA VAL A 133 13.85 9.32 -20.13
C VAL A 133 12.51 9.01 -20.78
N ASN A 134 12.53 8.65 -22.06
CA ASN A 134 11.32 8.24 -22.78
C ASN A 134 10.96 6.81 -22.39
N PRO A 135 9.67 6.49 -22.16
CA PRO A 135 9.26 5.10 -22.08
C PRO A 135 9.38 4.45 -23.46
N THR A 136 9.73 3.16 -23.51
CA THR A 136 9.84 2.42 -24.79
C THR A 136 8.49 2.27 -25.49
N GLY A 137 7.38 2.31 -24.73
CA GLY A 137 6.01 2.33 -25.25
C GLY A 137 5.06 3.07 -24.29
N GLY A 138 3.97 3.63 -24.83
CA GLY A 138 3.00 4.40 -24.07
C GLY A 138 3.51 5.80 -23.69
N GLY A 139 3.28 6.20 -22.45
CA GLY A 139 3.72 7.48 -21.92
C GLY A 139 3.59 7.59 -20.41
N ILE A 140 4.09 8.70 -19.87
CA ILE A 140 4.15 8.97 -18.43
C ILE A 140 3.25 10.19 -18.14
N LEU A 141 2.19 9.98 -17.36
CA LEU A 141 1.36 11.05 -16.82
C LEU A 141 1.94 11.51 -15.47
N TYR A 142 2.19 12.80 -15.31
CA TYR A 142 2.76 13.36 -14.09
C TYR A 142 2.33 14.81 -13.89
N VAL A 143 2.48 15.33 -12.68
CA VAL A 143 2.30 16.76 -12.38
C VAL A 143 3.68 17.36 -12.10
N GLU A 144 3.95 18.53 -12.64
CA GLU A 144 5.17 19.31 -12.37
C GLU A 144 4.77 20.78 -12.22
N ASP A 145 5.14 21.38 -11.09
CA ASP A 145 4.77 22.75 -10.70
C ASP A 145 3.28 23.05 -10.85
N GLY A 146 2.43 22.06 -10.51
CA GLY A 146 0.98 22.16 -10.58
C GLY A 146 0.37 21.87 -11.96
N ALA A 147 1.16 21.83 -13.04
CA ALA A 147 0.67 21.52 -14.38
C ALA A 147 0.62 20.00 -14.62
N LEU A 148 -0.49 19.50 -15.15
CA LEU A 148 -0.63 18.11 -15.59
C LEU A 148 0.06 17.92 -16.94
N LYS A 149 1.00 16.97 -17.02
CA LYS A 149 1.84 16.73 -18.18
C LYS A 149 1.84 15.26 -18.59
N TYR A 150 1.98 15.01 -19.89
CA TYR A 150 2.15 13.68 -20.47
C TYR A 150 3.43 13.63 -21.31
N ARG A 151 4.36 12.74 -20.98
CA ARG A 151 5.56 12.43 -21.78
C ARG A 151 5.31 11.18 -22.62
N GLY A 152 5.19 11.32 -23.93
CA GLY A 152 5.07 10.18 -24.85
C GLY A 152 6.39 9.45 -25.07
N SER A 153 6.33 8.23 -25.61
CA SER A 153 7.50 7.41 -25.96
C SER A 153 8.48 8.04 -26.95
N ASN A 154 8.00 8.98 -27.78
CA ASN A 154 8.85 9.74 -28.70
C ASN A 154 9.47 11.01 -28.06
N GLY A 155 9.24 11.23 -26.76
CA GLY A 155 9.82 12.34 -25.99
C GLY A 155 9.05 13.65 -26.02
N THR A 156 7.95 13.74 -26.78
CA THR A 156 7.04 14.86 -26.71
C THR A 156 6.45 14.97 -25.30
N VAL A 157 6.66 16.12 -24.66
CA VAL A 157 5.99 16.49 -23.41
C VAL A 157 4.82 17.41 -23.75
N THR A 158 3.61 16.95 -23.46
CA THR A 158 2.39 17.71 -23.65
C THR A 158 1.91 18.23 -22.31
N VAL A 159 1.71 19.54 -22.19
CA VAL A 159 0.96 20.12 -21.07
C VAL A 159 -0.52 19.88 -21.35
N VAL A 160 -1.14 19.00 -20.56
CA VAL A 160 -2.55 18.62 -20.70
C VAL A 160 -3.43 19.66 -20.01
N ALA A 161 -2.99 20.17 -18.85
CA ALA A 161 -3.60 21.29 -18.14
C ALA A 161 -2.53 22.16 -17.48
N ALA A 162 -2.66 23.48 -17.61
CA ALA A 162 -1.80 24.46 -16.94
C ALA A 162 -2.18 24.60 -15.45
N ALA A 163 -1.27 25.17 -14.65
CA ALA A 163 -1.47 25.46 -13.24
C ALA A 163 -2.45 26.63 -13.02
#